data_AF-A0A932P7H5-F1
#
_entry.id   AF-A0A932P7H5-F1
#
_cell.length_a   1.000
_cell.length_b   1.000
_cell.length_c   1.000
_cell.angle_alpha   90.00
_cell.angle_beta   90.00
_cell.angle_gamma   90.00
#
_symmetry.space_group_name_H-M   'P 1'
#
loop_
_entity.id
_entity.type
_entity.pdbx_description
1 polymer ?
#
loop_
_entity_poly.entity_id
_entity_poly.type
_entity_poly.pdbx_seq_one_letter_code
_entity_poly.pdbx_strand_id
1 'polypeptide(L)' 'MDCYVGEIRLFAGSYAPVGWHLCDGTILTIKDYEILFSTLGTIWGGNGTTTFALPDLRG' A
#
# COMPACT_ATOMS: atom_id res chain seq x y z
N MET A 1 7.06 -17.43 -8.32
CA MET A 1 7.65 -16.08 -8.23
C MET A 1 7.13 -15.48 -6.96
N ASP A 2 7.96 -15.44 -5.93
CA ASP A 2 7.58 -14.90 -4.64
C ASP A 2 7.41 -13.38 -4.75
N CYS A 3 6.40 -12.85 -4.09
CA CYS A 3 6.14 -11.41 -3.97
C CYS A 3 6.38 -11.05 -2.52
N TYR A 4 7.15 -9.99 -2.27
CA TYR A 4 7.32 -9.46 -0.92
C TYR A 4 6.22 -8.44 -0.60
N VAL A 5 5.75 -8.41 0.65
CA VAL A 5 4.76 -7.42 1.09
C VAL A 5 5.42 -6.03 1.08
N GLY A 6 4.83 -5.09 0.34
CA GLY A 6 5.38 -3.75 0.11
C GLY A 6 6.12 -3.59 -1.23
N GLU A 7 6.16 -4.63 -2.07
CA GLU A 7 6.66 -4.51 -3.43
C GLU A 7 5.73 -3.65 -4.30
N ILE A 8 6.31 -2.81 -5.15
CA ILE A 8 5.58 -1.99 -6.15
C ILE A 8 5.87 -2.56 -7.53
N ARG A 9 4.84 -2.83 -8.32
CA ARG A 9 4.96 -3.30 -9.70
C ARG A 9 4.14 -2.44 -10.65
N LEU A 10 4.71 -2.19 -11.82
CA LEU A 10 3.96 -1.61 -12.93
C LEU A 10 2.94 -2.63 -13.42
N PHE A 11 1.70 -2.20 -13.57
CA PHE A 11 0.59 -3.04 -13.99
C PHE A 11 -0.17 -2.38 -15.13
N ALA A 12 -0.42 -3.14 -16.21
CA ALA A 12 -1.08 -2.63 -17.41
C ALA A 12 -2.61 -2.65 -17.34
N GLY A 13 -3.20 -3.26 -16.30
CA GLY A 13 -4.65 -3.28 -16.10
C GLY A 13 -5.16 -2.07 -15.32
N SER A 14 -6.48 -1.92 -15.28
CA SER A 14 -7.16 -0.78 -14.65
C SER A 14 -7.66 -1.03 -13.22
N TYR A 15 -7.38 -2.19 -12.63
CA TYR A 15 -7.82 -2.58 -11.29
C TYR A 15 -6.69 -3.30 -10.54
N ALA A 16 -6.69 -3.23 -9.22
CA ALA A 16 -5.74 -4.01 -8.42
C ALA A 16 -6.15 -5.51 -8.40
N PRO A 17 -5.23 -6.43 -8.76
CA PRO A 17 -5.46 -7.86 -8.56
C PRO A 17 -5.63 -8.21 -7.07
N VAL A 18 -6.16 -9.41 -6.78
CA VAL A 18 -6.29 -9.90 -5.39
C VAL A 18 -4.93 -9.89 -4.69
N GLY A 19 -4.88 -9.31 -3.49
CA GLY A 19 -3.66 -9.16 -2.70
C GLY A 19 -2.81 -7.94 -3.05
N TRP A 20 -3.25 -7.10 -3.99
CA TRP A 20 -2.60 -5.85 -4.36
C TRP A 20 -3.51 -4.66 -4.08
N HIS A 21 -2.90 -3.49 -3.94
CA HIS A 21 -3.59 -2.21 -3.93
C HIS A 21 -2.99 -1.30 -5.00
N LEU A 22 -3.79 -0.38 -5.52
CA LEU A 22 -3.27 0.68 -6.38
C LEU A 22 -2.42 1.65 -5.54
N CYS A 23 -1.37 2.19 -6.15
CA CYS A 23 -0.58 3.28 -5.56
C CYS A 23 -1.25 4.61 -5.89
N ASP A 24 -2.38 4.92 -5.24
CA ASP A 24 -3.22 6.09 -5.48
C ASP A 24 -3.42 6.99 -4.24
N GLY A 25 -2.62 6.79 -3.19
CA GLY A 25 -2.74 7.54 -1.93
C GLY A 25 -3.82 7.02 -0.97
N THR A 26 -4.42 5.85 -1.24
CA THR A 26 -5.45 5.27 -0.35
C THR A 26 -4.97 5.13 1.10
N ILE A 27 -5.85 5.48 2.05
CA ILE A 27 -5.62 5.29 3.48
C ILE A 27 -6.13 3.91 3.90
N LEU A 28 -5.25 3.12 4.51
CA LEU A 28 -5.54 1.79 5.03
C LEU A 28 -5.43 1.75 6.55
N THR A 29 -6.14 0.80 7.15
CA THR A 29 -6.09 0.49 8.59
C THR A 29 -4.86 -0.36 8.89
N ILE A 30 -4.08 0.03 9.90
CA ILE A 30 -2.88 -0.72 10.31
C ILE A 30 -3.26 -2.13 10.74
N LYS A 31 -4.37 -2.27 11.46
CA LYS A 31 -4.87 -3.55 12.00
C LYS A 31 -5.05 -4.63 10.91
N ASP A 32 -5.48 -4.24 9.72
CA ASP A 32 -5.77 -5.19 8.64
C ASP A 32 -4.53 -5.44 7.75
N TYR A 33 -3.50 -4.60 7.87
CA TYR A 33 -2.33 -4.58 7.00
C TYR A 33 -1.02 -4.38 7.77
N GLU A 34 -0.87 -5.03 8.93
CA GLU A 34 0.26 -4.82 9.85
C GLU A 34 1.63 -5.07 9.19
N ILE A 35 1.74 -6.08 8.33
CA ILE A 35 2.97 -6.41 7.60
C ILE A 35 3.29 -5.33 6.54
N LEU A 36 2.26 -4.77 5.90
CA LEU A 36 2.47 -3.71 4.91
C LEU A 36 2.86 -2.40 5.60
N PHE A 37 2.24 -2.10 6.75
CA PHE A 37 2.60 -0.96 7.59
C PHE A 37 4.03 -1.07 8.13
N SER A 38 4.51 -2.26 8.54
CA SER A 38 5.88 -2.41 9.01
C SER A 38 6.93 -2.11 7.92
N THR A 39 6.58 -2.32 6.64
CA THR A 39 7.45 -1.98 5.50
C THR A 39 7.37 -0.49 5.12
N LEU A 40 6.17 0.10 5.04
CA LEU A 40 5.97 1.47 4.53
C LEU A 40 5.99 2.55 5.62
N GLY A 41 5.60 2.21 6.85
CA GLY A 41 5.36 3.16 7.93
C GLY A 41 4.31 4.22 7.55
N THR A 42 4.57 5.47 7.92
CA THR A 42 3.71 6.63 7.64
C THR A 42 4.30 7.57 6.59
N ILE A 43 5.27 7.10 5.79
CA ILE A 43 6.01 7.93 4.82
C ILE A 43 5.05 8.68 3.88
N TRP A 44 3.92 8.06 3.54
CA TRP A 44 2.94 8.59 2.59
C TRP A 44 1.71 9.22 3.27
N GLY A 45 1.66 9.25 4.60
CA GLY A 45 0.56 9.81 5.38
C GLY A 45 -0.14 8.80 6.29
N GLY A 46 -1.33 9.18 6.77
CA GLY A 46 -2.04 8.51 7.85
C GLY A 46 -1.61 9.02 9.24
N ASN A 47 -2.21 8.46 10.29
CA ASN A 47 -1.96 8.92 11.66
C ASN A 47 -0.91 8.07 12.41
N GLY A 48 -0.41 7.00 11.81
CA GLY A 48 0.62 6.11 12.38
C GLY A 48 0.21 5.31 13.61
N THR A 49 -1.04 5.41 14.03
CA THR A 49 -1.58 4.72 15.21
C THR A 49 -2.69 3.76 14.83
N THR A 50 -3.58 4.18 13.94
CA THR A 50 -4.66 3.35 13.40
C THR A 50 -4.64 3.25 11.88
N THR A 51 -4.05 4.22 11.19
CA THR A 51 -4.02 4.28 9.73
C THR A 51 -2.66 4.69 9.17
N PHE A 52 -2.41 4.27 7.94
CA PHE A 52 -1.28 4.66 7.10
C PHE A 52 -1.77 4.85 5.66
N ALA A 53 -1.01 5.58 4.85
CA ALA A 53 -1.35 5.79 3.44
C ALA A 53 -0.41 5.00 2.53
N LEU A 54 -0.93 4.64 1.35
CA LEU A 54 -0.15 4.12 0.24
C LEU A 54 0.53 5.26 -0.53
N PRO A 55 1.59 4.98 -1.30
CA PRO A 55 2.13 5.94 -2.26
C PRO A 55 1.06 6.38 -3.27
N ASP A 56 1.17 7.60 -3.78
CA ASP A 56 0.42 8.07 -4.94
C ASP A 56 1.40 8.21 -6.12
N LEU A 57 1.28 7.33 -7.11
CA LEU A 57 2.17 7.25 -8.28
C LEU A 57 1.45 7.61 -9.59
N ARG A 58 0.37 8.38 -9.51
CA ARG A 58 -0.47 8.71 -10.68
C ARG A 58 0.10 9.84 -11.56
N GLY A 59 1.21 10.49 -11.19
CA GLY A 59 1.81 11.58 -11.97
C GLY A 59 3.08 12.15 -11.38
#